data_AF-A0A840QTK9-F1
#
_entry.id   AF-A0A840QTK9-F1
#
_cell.length_a   1.000
_cell.length_b   1.000
_cell.length_c   1.000
_cell.angle_alpha   90.00
_cell.angle_beta   90.00
_cell.angle_gamma   90.00
#
_symmetry.space_group_name_H-M   'P 1'
#
loop_
_entity.id
_entity.type
_entity.pdbx_description
1 polymer ?
#
loop_
_entity_poly.entity_id
_entity_poly.type
_entity_poly.pdbx_seq_one_letter_code
_entity_poly.pdbx_strand_id
1 'polypeptide(L)'
;MTTFKHHEVKKDNSGQNYVILYLDPRQGLEEFSAELGEPSNGDPKSSIDNRAIRYVKEKLPDLRVKGIKVMVGTLLVSSIVATPLVVGAEEPTNDTETTAEVQGGEYELGDLIVGDFTTVVLEGKQQMTHADLESFPVVDPTGTGNGWTVNMKATPFTLVGDGGENETLPQGSLRVVEPTVNYDDPHSSELDTISRNSGAIDTDTGLNIVSAERGGGMGSYVVSFGDDPLELTLNPADVRSGTYTSTISVTLGIGPS
;
A
#
# COMPACT_ATOMS: atom_id res chain seq x y z
N MET A 1 38.36 1.34 -27.73
CA MET A 1 37.69 1.49 -26.42
C MET A 1 36.63 0.41 -26.32
N THR A 2 36.54 -0.29 -25.19
CA THR A 2 35.57 -1.38 -24.97
C THR A 2 34.31 -0.82 -24.30
N THR A 3 33.21 -0.79 -25.03
CA THR A 3 31.91 -0.22 -24.61
C THR A 3 31.20 -1.04 -23.50
N PHE A 4 31.49 -2.35 -23.40
CA PHE A 4 30.88 -3.25 -22.41
C PHE A 4 31.84 -3.53 -21.26
N LYS A 5 31.36 -3.27 -20.03
CA LYS A 5 32.13 -3.43 -18.80
C LYS A 5 32.10 -4.85 -18.26
N HIS A 6 30.98 -5.54 -18.41
CA HIS A 6 30.74 -6.87 -17.88
C HIS A 6 29.78 -7.66 -18.77
N HIS A 7 29.86 -8.99 -18.73
CA HIS A 7 28.86 -9.86 -19.35
C HIS A 7 28.49 -11.02 -18.43
N GLU A 8 27.25 -11.47 -18.53
CA GLU A 8 26.73 -12.66 -17.86
C GLU A 8 26.13 -13.62 -18.89
N VAL A 9 26.34 -14.93 -18.72
CA VAL A 9 25.71 -15.97 -19.53
C VAL A 9 24.62 -16.64 -18.71
N LYS A 10 23.36 -16.55 -19.15
CA LYS A 10 22.22 -17.22 -18.53
C LYS A 10 21.64 -18.28 -19.46
N LYS A 11 20.90 -19.23 -18.91
CA LYS A 11 20.06 -20.15 -19.69
C LYS A 11 18.60 -19.76 -19.56
N ASP A 12 17.84 -19.84 -20.65
CA ASP A 12 16.39 -19.74 -20.58
C ASP A 12 15.76 -21.04 -20.05
N ASN A 13 14.43 -21.02 -19.89
CA ASN A 13 13.64 -22.17 -19.46
C ASN A 13 13.75 -23.38 -20.42
N SER A 14 14.26 -23.17 -21.63
CA SER A 14 14.53 -24.21 -22.64
C SER A 14 15.99 -24.69 -22.62
N GLY A 15 16.82 -24.21 -21.68
CA GLY A 15 18.22 -24.58 -21.53
C GLY A 15 19.18 -23.91 -22.54
N GLN A 16 18.70 -22.92 -23.29
CA GLN A 16 19.46 -22.21 -24.33
C GLN A 16 20.18 -21.00 -23.75
N ASN A 17 21.43 -20.75 -24.17
CA ASN A 17 22.22 -19.66 -23.60
C ASN A 17 21.81 -18.29 -24.14
N TYR A 18 21.74 -17.29 -23.27
CA TYR A 18 21.63 -15.87 -23.58
C TYR A 18 22.76 -15.12 -22.91
N VAL A 19 23.24 -14.06 -23.55
CA VAL A 19 24.30 -13.21 -23.00
C VAL A 19 23.71 -11.87 -22.62
N ILE A 20 23.95 -11.43 -21.39
CA ILE A 20 23.60 -10.10 -20.90
C ILE A 20 24.88 -9.27 -20.90
N LEU A 21 24.91 -8.18 -21.66
CA LEU A 21 26.01 -7.23 -21.74
C LEU A 21 25.67 -5.97 -20.95
N TYR A 22 26.57 -5.55 -20.07
CA TYR A 22 26.42 -4.35 -19.26
C TYR A 22 27.27 -3.23 -19.85
N LEU A 23 26.63 -2.14 -20.27
CA LEU A 23 27.28 -0.94 -20.77
C LEU A 23 27.94 -0.18 -19.63
N ASP A 24 29.10 0.41 -19.90
CA ASP A 24 29.68 1.39 -18.97
C ASP A 24 28.90 2.71 -19.10
N PRO A 25 28.15 3.16 -18.07
CA PRO A 25 27.36 4.38 -18.16
C PRO A 25 28.21 5.63 -18.42
N ARG A 26 29.52 5.60 -18.15
CA ARG A 26 30.42 6.74 -18.42
C ARG A 26 30.79 6.90 -19.89
N GLN A 27 30.61 5.86 -20.71
CA GLN A 27 30.99 5.86 -22.13
C GLN A 27 29.83 5.46 -23.07
N GLY A 28 28.83 4.73 -22.56
CA GLY A 28 27.72 4.19 -23.35
C GLY A 28 26.47 5.08 -23.39
N LEU A 29 26.34 6.10 -22.52
CA LEU A 29 25.14 6.96 -22.49
C LEU A 29 25.07 7.92 -23.68
N GLU A 30 26.19 8.50 -24.11
CA GLU A 30 26.24 9.38 -25.28
C GLU A 30 25.87 8.62 -26.57
N GLU A 31 26.35 7.38 -26.69
CA GLU A 31 26.07 6.51 -27.83
C GLU A 31 24.61 6.02 -27.83
N PHE A 32 24.06 5.77 -26.64
CA PHE A 32 22.67 5.38 -26.47
C PHE A 32 21.69 6.52 -26.77
N SER A 33 21.99 7.75 -26.35
CA SER A 33 21.18 8.92 -26.66
C SER A 33 21.14 9.23 -28.16
N ALA A 34 22.24 8.99 -28.88
CA ALA A 34 22.29 9.15 -30.33
C ALA A 34 21.39 8.14 -31.06
N GLU A 35 21.30 6.90 -30.57
CA GLU A 35 20.48 5.85 -31.21
C GLU A 35 18.98 5.95 -30.90
N LEU A 36 18.57 6.61 -29.81
CA LEU A 36 17.15 6.86 -29.52
C LEU A 36 16.56 8.08 -30.24
N GLY A 37 17.41 9.03 -30.67
CA GLY A 37 16.98 10.34 -31.16
C GLY A 37 16.85 10.48 -32.68
N GLU A 38 17.47 9.61 -33.48
CA GLU A 38 17.49 9.73 -34.94
C GLU A 38 17.01 8.44 -35.65
N PRO A 39 16.03 8.52 -36.57
CA PRO A 39 15.74 7.41 -37.47
C PRO A 39 16.97 7.16 -38.36
N SER A 40 17.52 5.95 -38.29
CA SER A 40 18.80 5.53 -38.85
C SER A 40 18.89 5.66 -40.38
N ASN A 41 19.24 6.83 -40.87
CA ASN A 41 19.61 7.07 -42.28
C ASN A 41 21.13 7.20 -42.50
N GLY A 42 21.98 6.78 -41.55
CA GLY A 42 23.43 6.90 -41.67
C GLY A 42 24.20 5.75 -41.03
N ASP A 43 24.80 4.91 -41.87
CA ASP A 43 25.79 3.85 -41.61
C ASP A 43 25.41 2.67 -40.66
N PRO A 44 25.00 1.50 -41.20
CA PRO A 44 24.64 0.31 -40.42
C PRO A 44 25.82 -0.41 -39.73
N LYS A 45 26.99 0.23 -39.61
CA LYS A 45 28.22 -0.35 -39.01
C LYS A 45 28.51 0.11 -37.58
N SER A 46 27.77 1.09 -37.06
CA SER A 46 28.01 1.69 -35.73
C SER A 46 26.97 1.34 -34.67
N SER A 47 25.87 0.66 -35.04
CA SER A 47 24.80 0.38 -34.08
C SER A 47 25.26 -0.48 -32.90
N ILE A 48 24.68 -0.24 -31.73
CA ILE A 48 24.95 -0.96 -30.49
C ILE A 48 24.81 -2.49 -30.68
N ASP A 49 23.90 -2.90 -31.56
CA ASP A 49 23.66 -4.29 -31.89
C ASP A 49 24.86 -4.96 -32.56
N ASN A 50 25.47 -4.29 -33.54
CA ASN A 50 26.65 -4.83 -34.24
C ASN A 50 27.85 -4.94 -33.29
N ARG A 51 27.96 -4.02 -32.34
CA ARG A 51 29.00 -4.04 -31.32
C ARG A 51 28.77 -5.15 -30.30
N ALA A 52 27.52 -5.35 -29.87
CA ALA A 52 27.12 -6.45 -29.01
C ALA A 52 27.42 -7.81 -29.66
N ILE A 53 27.03 -7.99 -30.93
CA ILE A 53 27.33 -9.21 -31.71
C ILE A 53 28.85 -9.42 -31.83
N ARG A 54 29.62 -8.37 -32.17
CA ARG A 54 31.07 -8.46 -32.29
C ARG A 54 31.73 -8.85 -30.97
N TYR A 55 31.33 -8.21 -29.88
CA TYR A 55 31.85 -8.50 -28.54
C TYR A 55 31.62 -9.96 -28.15
N VAL A 56 30.42 -10.50 -28.36
CA VAL A 56 30.10 -11.89 -28.05
C VAL A 56 30.91 -12.85 -28.92
N LYS A 57 31.06 -12.58 -30.22
CA LYS A 57 31.89 -13.41 -31.11
C LYS A 57 33.37 -13.42 -30.71
N GLU A 58 33.90 -12.29 -30.25
CA GLU A 58 35.31 -12.17 -29.85
C GLU A 58 35.60 -12.78 -28.47
N LYS A 59 34.68 -12.63 -27.52
CA LYS A 59 34.90 -13.05 -26.12
C LYS A 59 34.31 -14.41 -25.77
N LEU A 60 33.27 -14.85 -26.49
CA LEU A 60 32.56 -16.11 -26.25
C LEU A 60 32.41 -16.91 -27.56
N PRO A 61 33.51 -17.21 -28.29
CA PRO A 61 33.47 -17.76 -29.64
C PRO A 61 32.81 -19.15 -29.73
N ASP A 62 32.90 -19.96 -28.68
CA ASP A 62 32.36 -21.32 -28.65
C ASP A 62 30.93 -21.40 -28.10
N LEU A 63 30.38 -20.27 -27.63
CA LEU A 63 29.08 -20.22 -27.01
C LEU A 63 27.97 -20.04 -28.05
N ARG A 64 27.10 -21.04 -28.19
CA ARG A 64 25.86 -20.90 -28.96
C ARG A 64 24.87 -20.07 -28.16
N VAL A 65 24.63 -18.84 -28.59
CA VAL A 65 23.72 -17.88 -27.95
C VAL A 65 22.44 -17.75 -28.78
N LYS A 66 21.29 -17.77 -28.11
CA LYS A 66 19.98 -17.53 -28.72
C LYS A 66 19.66 -16.04 -28.80
N GLY A 67 20.21 -15.25 -27.88
CA GLY A 67 20.10 -13.81 -27.92
C GLY A 67 21.10 -13.08 -27.04
N ILE A 68 21.23 -11.78 -27.28
CA ILE A 68 22.10 -10.86 -26.56
C ILE A 68 21.23 -9.74 -25.99
N LYS A 69 21.22 -9.58 -24.68
CA LYS A 69 20.54 -8.49 -23.96
C LYS A 69 21.56 -7.43 -23.61
N VAL A 70 21.25 -6.16 -23.85
CA VAL A 70 22.14 -5.03 -23.51
C VAL A 70 21.48 -4.20 -22.42
N MET A 71 22.19 -3.96 -21.31
CA MET A 71 21.70 -3.24 -20.14
C MET A 71 22.57 -2.03 -19.80
N VAL A 72 21.93 -0.94 -19.38
CA VAL A 72 22.59 0.23 -18.76
C VAL A 72 22.13 0.29 -17.30
N GLY A 73 23.05 0.05 -16.36
CA GLY A 73 22.68 -0.11 -14.94
C GLY A 73 21.76 -1.31 -14.73
N THR A 74 20.52 -1.06 -14.29
CA THR A 74 19.45 -2.07 -14.13
C THR A 74 18.43 -2.07 -15.27
N LEU A 75 18.49 -1.11 -16.20
CA LEU A 75 17.52 -0.99 -17.28
C LEU A 75 17.93 -1.86 -18.48
N LEU A 76 17.01 -2.71 -18.95
CA LEU A 76 17.15 -3.42 -20.20
C LEU A 76 16.89 -2.45 -21.36
N VAL A 77 17.88 -2.30 -22.23
CA VAL A 77 17.87 -1.28 -23.27
C VAL A 77 17.59 -1.86 -24.66
N SER A 78 18.19 -3.01 -24.99
CA SER A 78 17.99 -3.68 -26.27
C SER A 78 18.11 -5.20 -26.09
N SER A 79 17.38 -5.95 -26.91
CA SER A 79 17.46 -7.41 -27.00
C SER A 79 17.59 -7.83 -28.47
N ILE A 80 18.68 -8.54 -28.78
CA ILE A 80 18.99 -9.03 -30.12
C ILE A 80 18.76 -10.54 -30.14
N VAL A 81 17.90 -11.02 -31.03
CA VAL A 81 17.70 -12.47 -31.25
C VAL A 81 18.66 -12.93 -32.34
N ALA A 82 19.48 -13.94 -32.07
CA ALA A 82 20.38 -14.53 -33.06
C ALA A 82 19.69 -15.75 -33.71
N THR A 83 19.04 -15.54 -34.85
CA THR A 83 18.38 -16.63 -35.60
C THR A 83 19.36 -17.37 -36.51
N PRO A 84 19.40 -18.72 -36.49
CA PRO A 84 19.93 -19.48 -37.62
C PRO A 84 18.90 -19.44 -38.77
N LEU A 85 19.33 -19.00 -39.96
CA LEU A 85 18.50 -18.99 -41.17
C LEU A 85 17.94 -20.40 -41.47
N VAL A 86 16.63 -20.58 -41.35
CA VAL A 86 15.88 -21.70 -41.94
C VAL A 86 14.71 -21.09 -42.71
N VAL A 87 14.67 -21.33 -44.02
CA VAL A 87 13.61 -20.86 -44.92
C VAL A 87 12.42 -21.79 -44.79
N GLY A 88 11.39 -21.34 -44.07
CA GLY A 88 10.08 -21.97 -43.97
C GLY A 88 9.13 -20.92 -43.42
N ALA A 89 8.06 -20.63 -44.16
CA ALA A 89 7.16 -19.52 -43.90
C ALA A 89 6.32 -19.74 -42.63
N GLU A 90 6.84 -19.28 -41.50
CA GLU A 90 6.10 -18.78 -40.36
C GLU A 90 6.72 -17.41 -40.03
N GLU A 91 5.91 -16.36 -39.94
CA GLU A 91 6.37 -15.04 -39.50
C GLU A 91 7.00 -15.18 -38.10
N PRO A 92 8.30 -14.89 -37.90
CA PRO A 92 8.90 -14.99 -36.58
C PRO A 92 8.31 -13.90 -35.67
N THR A 93 7.47 -14.26 -34.71
CA THR A 93 7.08 -13.35 -33.63
C THR A 93 8.28 -13.16 -32.71
N ASN A 94 8.79 -11.93 -32.62
CA ASN A 94 9.86 -11.56 -31.71
C ASN A 94 9.26 -11.23 -30.34
N ASP A 95 8.82 -12.26 -29.62
CA ASP A 95 8.29 -12.09 -28.26
C ASP A 95 9.47 -11.87 -27.30
N THR A 96 9.56 -10.66 -26.75
CA THR A 96 10.54 -10.32 -25.70
C THR A 96 9.81 -10.19 -24.38
N GLU A 97 10.16 -11.05 -23.41
CA GLU A 97 9.62 -10.95 -22.06
C GLU A 97 10.33 -9.84 -21.27
N THR A 98 9.53 -9.02 -20.60
CA THR A 98 9.97 -8.02 -19.60
C THR A 98 9.27 -8.31 -18.28
N THR A 99 9.94 -8.04 -17.16
CA THR A 99 9.42 -8.29 -15.81
C THR A 99 9.52 -7.02 -14.98
N ALA A 100 8.51 -6.77 -14.15
CA ALA A 100 8.53 -5.77 -13.10
C ALA A 100 8.22 -6.46 -11.77
N GLU A 101 8.94 -6.08 -10.72
CA GLU A 101 8.68 -6.54 -9.35
C GLU A 101 8.00 -5.41 -8.57
N VAL A 102 6.95 -5.74 -7.84
CA VAL A 102 6.21 -4.82 -6.97
C VAL A 102 6.23 -5.38 -5.55
N GLN A 103 6.50 -4.53 -4.57
CA GLN A 103 6.52 -4.88 -3.16
C GLN A 103 5.40 -4.09 -2.44
N GLY A 104 4.64 -4.78 -1.60
CA GLY A 104 3.63 -4.15 -0.75
C GLY A 104 4.26 -3.47 0.48
N GLY A 105 3.58 -2.45 0.99
CA GLY A 105 3.94 -1.78 2.26
C GLY A 105 3.32 -2.45 3.48
N GLU A 106 3.32 -1.72 4.59
CA GLU A 106 2.66 -2.11 5.85
C GLU A 106 1.35 -1.33 6.05
N TYR A 107 0.42 -1.90 6.80
CA TYR A 107 -0.82 -1.20 7.15
C TYR A 107 -0.53 0.01 8.02
N GLU A 108 -1.22 1.12 7.75
CA GLU A 108 -1.07 2.37 8.52
C GLU A 108 -2.44 2.82 9.06
N LEU A 109 -2.45 3.25 10.32
CA LEU A 109 -3.59 3.86 10.99
C LEU A 109 -3.14 5.22 11.53
N GLY A 110 -3.89 6.26 11.20
CA GLY A 110 -3.62 7.60 11.71
C GLY A 110 -3.93 7.76 13.20
N ASP A 111 -3.47 8.87 13.76
CA ASP A 111 -3.69 9.20 15.16
C ASP A 111 -5.17 9.45 15.46
N LEU A 112 -5.62 8.98 16.63
CA LEU A 112 -6.95 9.26 17.15
C LEU A 112 -6.92 10.50 18.03
N ILE A 113 -7.66 11.54 17.65
CA ILE A 113 -7.80 12.77 18.43
C ILE A 113 -9.25 12.89 18.89
N VAL A 114 -9.43 12.90 20.21
CA VAL A 114 -10.74 12.95 20.87
C VAL A 114 -10.87 14.29 21.60
N GLY A 115 -11.98 14.99 21.39
CA GLY A 115 -12.32 16.21 22.11
C GLY A 115 -12.81 15.95 23.53
N ASP A 116 -13.02 17.03 24.29
CA ASP A 116 -13.61 16.96 25.63
C ASP A 116 -15.15 16.87 25.55
N PHE A 117 -15.76 16.16 26.50
CA PHE A 117 -17.20 16.15 26.65
C PHE A 117 -17.70 17.48 27.24
N THR A 118 -18.85 17.95 26.76
CA THR A 118 -19.48 19.14 27.35
C THR A 118 -19.85 18.92 28.83
N THR A 119 -19.66 19.94 29.66
CA THR A 119 -19.99 19.87 31.09
C THR A 119 -21.49 19.76 31.32
N VAL A 120 -21.91 18.80 32.14
CA VAL A 120 -23.32 18.54 32.48
C VAL A 120 -23.61 18.94 33.92
N VAL A 121 -24.72 19.66 34.14
CA VAL A 121 -25.31 19.85 35.47
C VAL A 121 -26.37 18.78 35.69
N LEU A 122 -26.23 17.98 36.75
CA LEU A 122 -27.14 16.86 37.03
C LEU A 122 -28.54 17.36 37.43
N GLU A 123 -29.56 16.92 36.70
CA GLU A 123 -30.96 17.35 36.91
C GLU A 123 -31.87 16.25 37.50
N GLY A 124 -31.29 15.11 37.92
CA GLY A 124 -32.06 13.98 38.46
C GLY A 124 -32.85 13.19 37.42
N LYS A 125 -32.55 13.37 36.12
CA LYS A 125 -33.10 12.64 34.97
C LYS A 125 -31.96 12.19 34.06
N GLN A 126 -32.23 11.25 33.15
CA GLN A 126 -31.23 10.83 32.16
C GLN A 126 -30.78 12.02 31.32
N GLN A 127 -29.48 12.15 31.13
CA GLN A 127 -28.85 13.21 30.34
C GLN A 127 -27.84 12.62 29.37
N MET A 128 -27.55 13.36 28.30
CA MET A 128 -26.55 13.00 27.30
C MET A 128 -25.57 14.17 27.18
N THR A 129 -24.32 13.85 26.92
CA THR A 129 -23.29 14.81 26.54
C THR A 129 -22.45 14.24 25.41
N HIS A 130 -21.87 15.12 24.61
CA HIS A 130 -21.12 14.75 23.41
C HIS A 130 -19.70 15.27 23.45
N ALA A 131 -18.84 14.61 22.70
CA ALA A 131 -17.47 15.02 22.42
C ALA A 131 -17.17 14.85 20.93
N ASP A 132 -16.31 15.72 20.42
CA ASP A 132 -15.83 15.65 19.05
C ASP A 132 -14.83 14.50 18.85
N LEU A 133 -14.72 14.05 17.61
CA LEU A 133 -13.79 13.03 17.17
C LEU A 133 -13.24 13.44 15.80
N GLU A 134 -11.94 13.67 15.71
CA GLU A 134 -11.32 14.06 14.43
C GLU A 134 -11.29 12.87 13.46
N SER A 135 -11.29 13.19 12.17
CA SER A 135 -11.08 12.20 11.12
C SER A 135 -9.66 11.64 11.17
N PHE A 136 -9.48 10.36 10.83
CA PHE A 136 -8.17 9.75 10.74
C PHE A 136 -8.03 8.87 9.47
N PRO A 137 -6.82 8.78 8.90
CA PRO A 137 -6.56 7.94 7.74
C PRO A 137 -6.44 6.45 8.09
N VAL A 138 -6.76 5.60 7.13
CA VAL A 138 -6.50 4.15 7.11
C VAL A 138 -5.88 3.80 5.76
N VAL A 139 -4.70 3.17 5.77
CA VAL A 139 -3.96 2.84 4.55
C VAL A 139 -3.66 1.34 4.50
N ASP A 140 -4.00 0.70 3.38
CA ASP A 140 -3.57 -0.65 3.01
C ASP A 140 -2.75 -0.58 1.71
N PRO A 141 -1.41 -0.45 1.82
CA PRO A 141 -0.50 -0.49 0.68
C PRO A 141 0.01 -1.91 0.40
N THR A 142 -0.56 -2.95 1.03
CA THR A 142 0.00 -4.31 0.96
C THR A 142 -0.15 -4.95 -0.41
N GLY A 143 -1.16 -4.53 -1.18
CA GLY A 143 -1.52 -5.15 -2.46
C GLY A 143 -2.03 -6.59 -2.33
N THR A 144 -2.33 -7.04 -1.11
CA THR A 144 -2.77 -8.43 -0.86
C THR A 144 -4.28 -8.62 -1.02
N GLY A 145 -5.06 -7.54 -0.87
CA GLY A 145 -6.53 -7.59 -0.90
C GLY A 145 -7.10 -8.44 0.23
N ASN A 146 -6.41 -8.56 1.35
CA ASN A 146 -6.92 -9.32 2.50
C ASN A 146 -8.08 -8.61 3.21
N GLY A 147 -8.22 -7.30 3.01
CA GLY A 147 -9.13 -6.45 3.79
C GLY A 147 -8.55 -6.16 5.17
N TRP A 148 -9.28 -5.37 5.95
CA TRP A 148 -8.85 -4.90 7.27
C TRP A 148 -10.05 -4.52 8.13
N THR A 149 -9.83 -4.41 9.44
CA THR A 149 -10.86 -3.97 10.39
C THR A 149 -10.30 -2.96 11.37
N VAL A 150 -11.00 -1.85 11.58
CA VAL A 150 -10.70 -0.87 12.64
C VAL A 150 -11.64 -1.13 13.81
N ASN A 151 -11.09 -1.57 14.94
CA ASN A 151 -11.80 -1.72 16.20
C ASN A 151 -11.55 -0.50 17.09
N MET A 152 -12.63 0.15 17.53
CA MET A 152 -12.61 1.24 18.50
C MET A 152 -13.08 0.72 19.86
N LYS A 153 -12.31 1.04 20.90
CA LYS A 153 -12.59 0.61 22.27
C LYS A 153 -12.30 1.73 23.26
N ALA A 154 -13.18 1.87 24.25
CA ALA A 154 -13.00 2.74 25.38
C ALA A 154 -12.94 1.94 26.69
N THR A 155 -12.23 2.46 27.68
CA THR A 155 -12.46 2.02 29.07
C THR A 155 -13.78 2.63 29.55
N PRO A 156 -14.55 1.96 30.42
CA PRO A 156 -15.66 2.61 31.09
C PRO A 156 -15.20 3.90 31.81
N PHE A 157 -16.06 4.92 31.81
CA PHE A 157 -15.76 6.18 32.49
C PHE A 157 -15.71 5.96 34.01
N THR A 158 -14.60 6.33 34.62
CA THR A 158 -14.39 6.20 36.08
C THR A 158 -14.28 7.57 36.72
N LEU A 159 -15.02 7.78 37.81
CA LEU A 159 -14.97 8.98 38.64
C LEU A 159 -13.59 9.10 39.27
N VAL A 160 -12.92 10.22 39.03
CA VAL A 160 -11.68 10.59 39.71
C VAL A 160 -12.03 11.18 41.06
N GLY A 161 -11.89 10.39 42.13
CA GLY A 161 -12.17 10.83 43.51
C GLY A 161 -10.91 11.18 44.30
N ASP A 162 -11.05 12.11 45.26
CA ASP A 162 -10.00 12.48 46.23
C ASP A 162 -9.91 11.50 47.44
N GLY A 163 -10.65 10.38 47.43
CA GLY A 163 -10.90 9.58 48.64
C GLY A 163 -11.01 8.05 48.49
N GLY A 164 -10.77 7.48 47.30
CA GLY A 164 -10.48 6.04 47.17
C GLY A 164 -11.60 5.10 46.72
N GLU A 165 -12.81 5.58 46.41
CA GLU A 165 -13.82 4.77 45.70
C GLU A 165 -13.93 5.24 44.24
N ASN A 166 -13.39 4.44 43.33
CA ASN A 166 -13.53 4.62 41.89
C ASN A 166 -14.92 4.08 41.48
N GLU A 167 -15.90 4.98 41.34
CA GLU A 167 -17.21 4.62 40.79
C GLU A 167 -17.15 4.70 39.26
N THR A 168 -17.56 3.62 38.60
CA THR A 168 -17.44 3.47 37.16
C THR A 168 -18.82 3.39 36.55
N LEU A 169 -19.06 4.15 35.47
CA LEU A 169 -20.31 4.08 34.73
C LEU A 169 -20.48 2.68 34.11
N PRO A 170 -21.70 2.15 34.01
CA PRO A 170 -21.96 0.86 33.38
C PRO A 170 -21.42 0.81 31.94
N GLN A 171 -20.96 -0.36 31.49
CA GLN A 171 -20.63 -0.57 30.08
C GLN A 171 -21.85 -0.26 29.19
N GLY A 172 -21.60 0.24 27.98
CA GLY A 172 -22.63 0.71 27.08
C GLY A 172 -23.04 2.16 27.31
N SER A 173 -22.40 2.87 28.24
CA SER A 173 -22.71 4.29 28.49
C SER A 173 -22.11 5.19 27.41
N LEU A 174 -20.98 4.79 26.81
CA LEU A 174 -20.32 5.53 25.72
C LEU A 174 -20.55 4.86 24.37
N ARG A 175 -21.12 5.62 23.44
CA ARG A 175 -21.43 5.17 22.08
C ARG A 175 -20.76 6.06 21.04
N VAL A 176 -20.44 5.48 19.90
CA VAL A 176 -19.96 6.20 18.70
C VAL A 176 -21.03 6.12 17.61
N VAL A 177 -21.22 7.23 16.90
CA VAL A 177 -22.10 7.29 15.71
C VAL A 177 -21.46 6.53 14.54
N GLU A 178 -22.26 6.27 13.50
CA GLU A 178 -21.75 5.57 12.32
C GLU A 178 -20.79 6.51 11.55
N PRO A 179 -19.55 6.08 11.27
CA PRO A 179 -18.63 6.90 10.52
C PRO A 179 -18.99 6.94 9.02
N THR A 180 -18.48 7.96 8.35
CA THR A 180 -18.36 8.00 6.89
C THR A 180 -16.94 7.61 6.49
N VAL A 181 -16.80 7.00 5.32
CA VAL A 181 -15.50 6.64 4.74
C VAL A 181 -15.44 7.26 3.36
N ASN A 182 -14.38 8.02 3.11
CA ASN A 182 -14.12 8.66 1.82
C ASN A 182 -12.74 8.24 1.30
N TYR A 183 -12.56 8.36 -0.01
CA TYR A 183 -11.24 8.23 -0.61
C TYR A 183 -10.30 9.32 -0.13
N ASP A 184 -9.12 8.90 0.30
CA ASP A 184 -7.95 9.78 0.38
C ASP A 184 -7.13 9.68 -0.91
N ASP A 185 -7.01 8.47 -1.48
CA ASP A 185 -6.56 8.25 -2.85
C ASP A 185 -7.72 7.76 -3.74
N PRO A 186 -8.05 8.44 -4.85
CA PRO A 186 -9.13 8.05 -5.76
C PRO A 186 -8.90 6.73 -6.51
N HIS A 187 -7.71 6.13 -6.45
CA HIS A 187 -7.40 4.83 -7.06
C HIS A 187 -7.50 3.65 -6.07
N SER A 188 -8.02 3.90 -4.88
CA SER A 188 -8.28 2.86 -3.88
C SER A 188 -9.45 1.96 -4.31
N SER A 189 -9.57 0.78 -3.70
CA SER A 189 -10.70 -0.14 -3.91
C SER A 189 -12.07 0.51 -3.65
N GLU A 190 -13.13 -0.09 -4.19
CA GLU A 190 -14.49 0.46 -4.11
C GLU A 190 -15.00 0.59 -2.66
N LEU A 191 -15.63 1.73 -2.31
CA LEU A 191 -16.14 2.01 -0.96
C LEU A 191 -17.30 1.10 -0.53
N ASP A 192 -18.00 0.47 -1.47
CA ASP A 192 -19.10 -0.46 -1.17
C ASP A 192 -18.61 -1.76 -0.52
N THR A 193 -17.32 -2.08 -0.67
CA THR A 193 -16.64 -3.17 0.04
C THR A 193 -16.32 -2.84 1.50
N ILE A 194 -16.64 -1.63 1.96
CA ILE A 194 -16.35 -1.15 3.32
C ILE A 194 -17.65 -0.98 4.12
N SER A 195 -17.81 -1.86 5.10
CA SER A 195 -18.87 -1.80 6.10
C SER A 195 -18.55 -0.77 7.19
N ARG A 196 -19.59 -0.14 7.74
CA ARG A 196 -19.53 0.85 8.81
C ARG A 196 -20.54 0.45 9.89
N ASN A 197 -20.19 0.69 11.15
CA ASN A 197 -21.06 0.38 12.28
C ASN A 197 -21.07 1.53 13.29
N SER A 198 -22.16 1.61 14.05
CA SER A 198 -22.32 2.47 15.24
C SER A 198 -22.68 1.63 16.45
N GLY A 199 -22.43 2.14 17.66
CA GLY A 199 -22.75 1.39 18.87
C GLY A 199 -21.87 1.73 20.06
N ALA A 200 -21.97 0.90 21.10
CA ALA A 200 -21.18 1.05 22.32
C ALA A 200 -19.72 0.68 22.08
N ILE A 201 -18.79 1.50 22.59
CA ILE A 201 -17.35 1.28 22.48
C ILE A 201 -16.68 0.98 23.83
N ASP A 202 -17.38 1.21 24.94
CA ASP A 202 -16.93 0.91 26.31
C ASP A 202 -17.30 -0.52 26.77
N THR A 203 -17.28 -1.47 25.84
CA THR A 203 -17.54 -2.89 26.09
C THR A 203 -16.23 -3.67 26.20
N ASP A 204 -16.30 -4.94 26.64
CA ASP A 204 -15.12 -5.79 26.72
C ASP A 204 -14.39 -5.96 25.37
N THR A 205 -15.13 -5.93 24.26
CA THR A 205 -14.61 -6.16 22.90
C THR A 205 -14.48 -4.90 22.05
N GLY A 206 -15.02 -3.76 22.49
CA GLY A 206 -15.16 -2.58 21.64
C GLY A 206 -16.14 -2.80 20.48
N LEU A 207 -15.97 -2.01 19.43
CA LEU A 207 -16.78 -2.01 18.21
C LEU A 207 -15.91 -1.97 16.97
N ASN A 208 -16.19 -2.85 16.00
CA ASN A 208 -15.59 -2.75 14.66
C ASN A 208 -16.33 -1.65 13.88
N ILE A 209 -15.81 -0.43 13.97
CA ILE A 209 -16.46 0.76 13.41
C ILE A 209 -16.38 0.81 11.88
N VAL A 210 -15.34 0.22 11.31
CA VAL A 210 -15.12 0.13 9.87
C VAL A 210 -14.44 -1.21 9.55
N SER A 211 -14.92 -1.93 8.54
CA SER A 211 -14.28 -3.18 8.08
C SER A 211 -14.38 -3.30 6.57
N ALA A 212 -13.23 -3.52 5.92
CA ALA A 212 -13.12 -3.80 4.51
C ALA A 212 -13.12 -5.31 4.26
N GLU A 213 -13.97 -5.75 3.33
CA GLU A 213 -14.03 -7.14 2.90
C GLU A 213 -12.79 -7.57 2.11
N ARG A 214 -12.63 -8.88 1.92
CA ARG A 214 -11.56 -9.42 1.07
C ARG A 214 -11.73 -8.93 -0.37
N GLY A 215 -10.65 -8.44 -0.98
CA GLY A 215 -10.64 -7.78 -2.28
C GLY A 215 -10.99 -6.28 -2.21
N GLY A 216 -11.57 -5.84 -1.09
CA GLY A 216 -11.82 -4.45 -0.76
C GLY A 216 -10.69 -3.81 0.04
N GLY A 217 -10.84 -2.51 0.32
CA GLY A 217 -10.00 -1.80 1.29
C GLY A 217 -8.54 -1.56 0.92
N MET A 218 -8.05 -1.96 -0.25
CA MET A 218 -6.69 -1.58 -0.69
C MET A 218 -6.65 -0.09 -1.03
N GLY A 219 -5.53 0.59 -0.72
CA GLY A 219 -5.35 2.02 -0.96
C GLY A 219 -5.48 2.86 0.31
N SER A 220 -5.85 4.14 0.16
CA SER A 220 -5.91 5.13 1.24
C SER A 220 -7.33 5.69 1.41
N TYR A 221 -7.81 5.70 2.65
CA TYR A 221 -9.15 6.14 3.03
C TYR A 221 -9.08 7.07 4.23
N VAL A 222 -10.06 7.98 4.33
CA VAL A 222 -10.27 8.81 5.52
C VAL A 222 -11.58 8.40 6.18
N VAL A 223 -11.52 8.02 7.45
CA VAL A 223 -12.67 7.78 8.31
C VAL A 223 -13.05 9.11 8.96
N SER A 224 -14.27 9.58 8.74
CA SER A 224 -14.77 10.87 9.26
C SER A 224 -16.08 10.67 10.02
N PHE A 225 -16.33 11.51 11.00
CA PHE A 225 -17.55 11.47 11.79
C PHE A 225 -18.38 12.74 11.59
N GLY A 226 -19.70 12.61 11.75
CA GLY A 226 -20.61 13.76 11.70
C GLY A 226 -20.62 14.56 13.00
N ASP A 227 -21.66 15.35 13.19
CA ASP A 227 -21.87 16.09 14.43
C ASP A 227 -22.07 15.13 15.62
N ASP A 228 -21.60 15.54 16.80
CA ASP A 228 -21.75 14.81 18.07
C ASP A 228 -21.33 13.32 17.98
N PRO A 229 -20.10 13.01 17.54
CA PRO A 229 -19.73 11.66 17.14
C PRO A 229 -19.59 10.67 18.29
N LEU A 230 -19.35 11.17 19.51
CA LEU A 230 -19.34 10.38 20.73
C LEU A 230 -20.49 10.84 21.63
N GLU A 231 -21.32 9.89 22.09
CA GLU A 231 -22.46 10.13 22.97
C GLU A 231 -22.23 9.40 24.30
N LEU A 232 -22.20 10.15 25.41
CA LEU A 232 -22.15 9.60 26.76
C LEU A 232 -23.52 9.75 27.43
N THR A 233 -24.14 8.62 27.77
CA THR A 233 -25.42 8.57 28.50
C THR A 233 -25.17 8.55 30.01
N LEU A 234 -25.76 9.51 30.72
CA LEU A 234 -25.68 9.64 32.17
C LEU A 234 -27.04 9.31 32.81
N ASN A 235 -27.11 8.15 33.47
CA ASN A 235 -28.30 7.76 34.23
C ASN A 235 -28.19 8.29 35.67
N PRO A 236 -29.27 8.85 36.26
CA PRO A 236 -29.25 9.39 37.63
C PRO A 236 -28.83 8.40 38.72
N ALA A 237 -29.05 7.10 38.50
CA ALA A 237 -28.68 6.07 39.45
C ALA A 237 -27.15 5.84 39.51
N ASP A 238 -26.49 6.00 38.36
CA ASP A 238 -25.11 5.55 38.13
C ASP A 238 -24.09 6.69 38.21
N VAL A 239 -24.52 7.92 37.95
CA VAL A 239 -23.63 9.10 37.90
C VAL A 239 -23.54 9.79 39.26
N ARG A 240 -22.37 10.38 39.54
CA ARG A 240 -22.10 11.29 40.67
C ARG A 240 -21.57 12.61 40.17
N SER A 241 -21.60 13.63 41.03
CA SER A 241 -20.93 14.89 40.73
C SER A 241 -19.42 14.71 40.82
N GLY A 242 -18.69 15.04 39.75
CA GLY A 242 -17.24 15.04 39.70
C GLY A 242 -16.69 14.90 38.29
N THR A 243 -15.39 14.63 38.18
CA THR A 243 -14.73 14.43 36.87
C THR A 243 -14.61 12.94 36.59
N TYR A 244 -15.10 12.50 35.43
CA TYR A 244 -14.91 11.13 34.96
C TYR A 244 -13.84 11.10 33.87
N THR A 245 -13.03 10.05 33.86
CA THR A 245 -12.00 9.83 32.82
C THR A 245 -12.22 8.49 32.13
N SER A 246 -11.93 8.46 30.83
CA SER A 246 -11.91 7.26 29.99
C SER A 246 -10.74 7.36 29.02
N THR A 247 -10.22 6.22 28.58
CA THR A 247 -9.24 6.13 27.49
C THR A 247 -9.91 5.48 26.29
N ILE A 248 -9.97 6.20 25.17
CA ILE A 248 -10.42 5.68 23.87
C ILE A 248 -9.21 5.32 23.03
N SER A 249 -9.27 4.19 22.35
CA SER A 249 -8.22 3.68 21.46
C SER A 249 -8.82 3.04 20.22
N VAL A 250 -8.04 3.05 19.14
CA VAL A 250 -8.34 2.35 17.90
C VAL A 250 -7.23 1.35 17.60
N THR A 251 -7.58 0.24 16.97
CA THR A 251 -6.63 -0.78 16.53
C THR A 251 -6.99 -1.25 15.13
N LEU A 252 -5.97 -1.54 14.32
CA LEU A 252 -6.11 -2.05 12.97
C LEU A 252 -5.79 -3.55 12.95
N GLY A 253 -6.76 -4.37 12.56
CA GLY A 253 -6.64 -5.81 12.36
C GLY A 253 -6.60 -6.17 10.88
N ILE A 254 -5.92 -7.27 10.55
CA ILE A 254 -5.85 -7.82 9.19
C ILE A 254 -7.07 -8.70 8.92
N GLY A 255 -7.72 -8.48 7.79
CA GLY A 255 -8.91 -9.22 7.37
C GLY A 255 -10.23 -8.64 7.88
N PRO A 256 -11.36 -9.02 7.26
CA PRO A 256 -12.69 -8.65 7.73
C PRO A 256 -13.02 -9.36 9.06
N SER A 257 -13.91 -8.76 9.84
CA SER A 257 -14.38 -9.32 11.12
C SER A 257 -15.61 -10.22 10.99
#